data_AF-A0A1M3H4R7-F1
#
_entry.id   AF-A0A1M3H4R7-F1
#
_cell.length_a   1.000
_cell.length_b   1.000
_cell.length_c   1.000
_cell.angle_alpha   90.00
_cell.angle_beta   90.00
_cell.angle_gamma   90.00
#
_symmetry.space_group_name_H-M   'P 1'
#
loop_
_entity.id
_entity.type
_entity.pdbx_description
1 polymer ?
#
loop_
_entity_poly.entity_id
_entity_poly.type
_entity_poly.pdbx_seq_one_letter_code
_entity_poly.pdbx_strand_id
1 'polypeptide(L)'
;MSKLLTVNKRQSAREKGKLPVYRDQRLNNLLGEKWQDIPGLDGYYLVSSLGRIKRREREVVYPNGSYYILPEKVILPRKSKTFNKHMQDYVYGLHAHLTIDGKKYYLPIRRLVYHCFVKPFALDDLSVTIAVKKGDGLDMRANNLQMIDTRARNQRMYDRGRMVSIFRLNSYRQQGVLASSSVTRRQVSQYDKKGRRINTFASISDAARATGINLSQIGNVANELEPTAGGFFWRFGKEKTFDVKGFLASRRQRYTEKRGTKVTQYDTQGNHIAYYLSLQHAGRAINGHWTSISAVIRGKHKTVYGFRWKKGYSKRKIKPLPTDKPTA
;
A
#
# COMPACT_ATOMS: atom_id res chain seq x y z
N MET A 1 -3.25 -49.61 -15.24
CA MET A 1 -2.49 -48.63 -14.42
C MET A 1 -1.55 -49.24 -13.37
N SER A 2 -1.30 -50.57 -13.34
CA SER A 2 -0.52 -51.22 -12.27
C SER A 2 0.96 -51.52 -12.61
N LYS A 3 1.41 -51.40 -13.87
CA LYS A 3 2.81 -51.67 -14.26
C LYS A 3 3.77 -50.48 -14.10
N LEU A 4 3.28 -49.23 -14.18
CA LEU A 4 4.09 -48.01 -14.06
C LEU A 4 4.49 -47.68 -12.61
N LEU A 5 3.71 -48.09 -11.61
CA LEU A 5 4.01 -47.89 -10.19
C LEU A 5 5.09 -48.85 -9.67
N THR A 6 5.25 -50.02 -10.29
CA THR A 6 6.18 -51.07 -9.85
C THR A 6 7.61 -50.82 -10.30
N VAL A 7 7.82 -50.13 -11.44
CA VAL A 7 9.16 -49.76 -11.93
C VAL A 7 9.81 -48.70 -11.02
N ASN A 8 9.02 -47.77 -10.49
CA ASN A 8 9.51 -46.68 -9.64
C ASN A 8 10.01 -47.18 -8.25
N LYS A 9 9.38 -48.21 -7.69
CA LYS A 9 9.83 -48.83 -6.42
C LYS A 9 11.11 -49.67 -6.58
N ARG A 10 11.36 -50.23 -7.78
CA ARG A 10 12.57 -51.02 -8.06
C ARG A 10 13.81 -50.15 -8.31
N GLN A 11 13.67 -48.97 -8.92
CA GLN A 11 14.77 -47.99 -9.02
C GLN A 11 15.10 -47.37 -7.66
N SER A 12 14.09 -47.02 -6.83
CA SER A 12 14.32 -46.46 -5.50
C SER A 12 14.94 -47.44 -4.49
N ALA A 13 14.86 -48.75 -4.73
CA ALA A 13 15.47 -49.77 -3.87
C ALA A 13 16.97 -49.98 -4.16
N ARG A 14 17.45 -49.71 -5.39
CA ARG A 14 18.85 -49.89 -5.80
C ARG A 14 19.80 -48.78 -5.31
N GLU A 15 19.26 -47.63 -4.90
CA GLU A 15 20.05 -46.47 -4.44
C GLU A 15 20.30 -46.43 -2.93
N LYS A 16 19.66 -47.30 -2.14
CA LYS A 16 19.66 -47.26 -0.65
C LYS A 16 21.02 -47.46 0.04
N GLY A 17 22.09 -47.78 -0.71
CA GLY A 17 23.46 -47.92 -0.19
C GLY A 17 24.46 -46.86 -0.67
N LYS A 18 24.07 -45.90 -1.53
CA LYS A 18 24.97 -44.85 -2.02
C LYS A 18 24.84 -43.60 -1.15
N LEU A 19 25.96 -43.14 -0.59
CA LEU A 19 26.02 -41.87 0.13
C LEU A 19 25.47 -40.73 -0.75
N PRO A 20 24.66 -39.80 -0.22
CA PRO A 20 24.25 -38.62 -0.95
C PRO A 20 25.48 -37.86 -1.46
N VAL A 21 25.42 -37.31 -2.67
CA VAL A 21 26.57 -36.67 -3.33
C VAL A 21 27.21 -35.59 -2.46
N TYR A 22 26.41 -34.78 -1.78
CA TYR A 22 26.89 -33.73 -0.89
C TYR A 22 27.64 -34.26 0.36
N ARG A 23 27.55 -35.56 0.66
CA ARG A 23 28.29 -36.24 1.74
C ARG A 23 29.52 -36.99 1.23
N ASP A 24 29.73 -37.09 -0.08
CA ASP A 24 30.87 -37.80 -0.63
C ASP A 24 32.15 -36.95 -0.56
N GLN A 25 33.11 -37.39 0.25
CA GLN A 25 34.40 -36.72 0.48
C GLN A 25 35.57 -37.36 -0.26
N ARG A 26 35.34 -38.37 -1.11
CA ARG A 26 36.39 -39.06 -1.85
C ARG A 26 37.06 -38.12 -2.86
N LEU A 27 38.38 -38.17 -3.01
CA LEU A 27 39.06 -37.31 -4.00
C LEU A 27 38.73 -37.70 -5.45
N ASN A 28 38.30 -38.95 -5.67
CA ASN A 28 37.96 -39.46 -6.99
C ASN A 28 36.74 -38.72 -7.57
N ASN A 29 36.80 -38.48 -8.88
CA ASN A 29 35.70 -37.89 -9.62
C ASN A 29 34.54 -38.88 -9.71
N LEU A 30 33.32 -38.37 -9.49
CA LEU A 30 32.10 -39.09 -9.78
C LEU A 30 31.82 -39.11 -11.29
N LEU A 31 30.96 -40.02 -11.73
CA LEU A 31 30.60 -40.15 -13.15
C LEU A 31 30.00 -38.84 -13.69
N GLY A 32 30.65 -38.25 -14.70
CA GLY A 32 30.22 -36.98 -15.32
C GLY A 32 30.46 -35.73 -14.47
N GLU A 33 31.22 -35.85 -13.38
CA GLU A 33 31.61 -34.72 -12.54
C GLU A 33 32.61 -33.83 -13.27
N LYS A 34 32.30 -32.53 -13.34
CA LYS A 34 33.19 -31.49 -13.88
C LYS A 34 33.50 -30.50 -12.77
N TRP A 35 34.74 -30.01 -12.72
CA TRP A 35 35.19 -29.03 -11.74
C TRP A 35 35.49 -27.69 -12.40
N GLN A 36 35.14 -26.59 -11.74
CA GLN A 36 35.49 -25.23 -12.13
C GLN A 36 35.89 -24.41 -10.90
N ASP A 37 36.73 -23.40 -11.08
CA ASP A 37 37.12 -22.47 -10.02
C ASP A 37 35.90 -21.71 -9.48
N ILE A 38 35.90 -21.47 -8.16
CA ILE A 38 34.86 -20.69 -7.49
C ILE A 38 35.16 -19.20 -7.72
N PRO A 39 34.24 -18.44 -8.34
CA PRO A 39 34.48 -17.02 -8.64
C PRO A 39 34.87 -16.23 -7.38
N GLY A 40 36.00 -15.52 -7.45
CA GLY A 40 36.54 -14.74 -6.33
C GLY A 40 37.38 -15.54 -5.33
N LEU A 41 37.52 -16.85 -5.54
CA LEU A 41 38.40 -17.77 -4.80
C LEU A 41 39.19 -18.65 -5.77
N ASP A 42 39.47 -18.13 -6.96
CA ASP A 42 40.13 -18.82 -8.05
C ASP A 42 41.52 -19.31 -7.64
N GLY A 43 41.89 -20.53 -8.04
CA GLY A 43 43.15 -21.16 -7.64
C GLY A 43 43.14 -21.79 -6.25
N TYR A 44 42.18 -21.46 -5.39
CA TYR A 44 42.07 -22.01 -4.04
C TYR A 44 41.00 -23.09 -3.91
N TYR A 45 39.82 -22.85 -4.46
CA TYR A 45 38.67 -23.75 -4.33
C TYR A 45 37.95 -23.97 -5.66
N LEU A 46 37.48 -25.20 -5.83
CA LEU A 46 36.72 -25.66 -6.98
C LEU A 46 35.30 -26.06 -6.55
N VAL A 47 34.33 -25.80 -7.44
CA VAL A 47 32.97 -26.32 -7.35
C VAL A 47 32.74 -27.34 -8.44
N SER A 48 32.03 -28.43 -8.10
CA SER A 48 31.68 -29.49 -9.03
C SER A 48 30.28 -29.29 -9.61
N SER A 49 30.04 -29.80 -10.82
CA SER A 49 28.73 -29.81 -11.48
C SER A 49 27.63 -30.53 -10.67
N LEU A 50 28.02 -31.34 -9.69
CA LEU A 50 27.14 -32.05 -8.77
C LEU A 50 26.99 -31.34 -7.41
N GLY A 51 27.66 -30.20 -7.20
CA GLY A 51 27.61 -29.41 -5.97
C GLY A 51 28.59 -29.82 -4.88
N ARG A 52 29.63 -30.58 -5.22
CA ARG A 52 30.77 -30.85 -4.33
C ARG A 52 31.74 -29.68 -4.36
N ILE A 53 32.54 -29.55 -3.30
CA ILE A 53 33.54 -28.49 -3.17
C ILE A 53 34.89 -29.12 -2.90
N LYS A 54 35.91 -28.73 -3.65
CA LYS A 54 37.28 -29.22 -3.49
C LYS A 54 38.21 -28.06 -3.20
N ARG A 55 39.07 -28.22 -2.21
CA ARG A 55 40.24 -27.37 -1.98
C ARG A 55 41.39 -27.89 -2.83
N ARG A 56 42.07 -27.00 -3.56
CA ARG A 56 43.33 -27.31 -4.24
C ARG A 56 44.49 -27.37 -3.26
N GLU A 57 45.49 -28.17 -3.60
CA GLU A 57 46.73 -28.18 -2.85
C GLU A 57 47.41 -26.82 -2.96
N ARG A 58 47.89 -26.29 -1.84
CA ARG A 58 48.57 -25.00 -1.81
C ARG A 58 49.57 -24.93 -0.67
N GLU A 59 50.62 -24.17 -0.87
CA GLU A 59 51.54 -23.80 0.20
C GLU A 59 50.93 -22.70 1.06
N VAL A 60 51.06 -22.83 2.39
CA VAL A 60 50.68 -21.82 3.36
C VAL A 60 51.93 -21.43 4.13
N VAL A 61 52.37 -20.17 3.97
CA VAL A 61 53.52 -19.61 4.67
C VAL A 61 53.05 -18.92 5.95
N TYR A 62 53.64 -19.28 7.09
CA TYR A 62 53.36 -18.68 8.39
C TYR A 62 54.22 -17.42 8.65
N PRO A 63 53.83 -16.53 9.58
CA PRO A 63 54.59 -15.31 9.88
C PRO A 63 56.04 -15.56 10.34
N ASN A 64 56.33 -16.74 10.87
CA ASN A 64 57.67 -17.16 11.30
C ASN A 64 58.53 -17.71 10.14
N GLY A 65 58.06 -17.65 8.88
CA GLY A 65 58.77 -18.14 7.70
C GLY A 65 58.65 -19.66 7.46
N SER A 66 58.04 -20.42 8.37
CA SER A 66 57.75 -21.84 8.13
C SER A 66 56.62 -21.99 7.12
N TYR A 67 56.64 -23.06 6.31
CA TYR A 67 55.59 -23.36 5.36
C TYR A 67 54.92 -24.71 5.63
N TYR A 68 53.67 -24.84 5.21
CA TYR A 68 52.90 -26.08 5.25
C TYR A 68 52.17 -26.29 3.93
N ILE A 69 52.40 -27.43 3.29
CA ILE A 69 51.64 -27.84 2.10
C ILE A 69 50.28 -28.35 2.57
N LEU A 70 49.25 -27.57 2.27
CA LEU A 70 47.87 -27.88 2.60
C LEU A 70 47.31 -28.79 1.49
N PRO A 71 47.07 -30.09 1.74
CA PRO A 71 46.74 -31.04 0.68
C PRO A 71 45.36 -30.80 0.09
N GLU A 72 45.12 -31.38 -1.09
CA GLU A 72 43.79 -31.41 -1.69
C GLU A 72 42.76 -32.06 -0.75
N LYS A 73 41.55 -31.50 -0.71
CA LYS A 73 40.47 -32.06 0.12
C LYS A 73 39.10 -31.72 -0.43
N VAL A 74 38.22 -32.71 -0.55
CA VAL A 74 36.79 -32.45 -0.77
C VAL A 74 36.16 -32.02 0.56
N ILE A 75 35.63 -30.81 0.58
CA ILE A 75 35.05 -30.17 1.77
C ILE A 75 33.60 -30.56 1.89
N LEU A 76 33.19 -30.92 3.12
CA LEU A 76 31.80 -31.23 3.43
C LEU A 76 30.97 -29.94 3.49
N PRO A 77 29.92 -29.79 2.67
CA PRO A 77 28.98 -28.68 2.77
C PRO A 77 28.25 -28.63 4.11
N ARG A 78 27.97 -27.41 4.58
CA ARG A 78 27.09 -27.19 5.72
C ARG A 78 25.62 -27.25 5.27
N LYS A 79 24.84 -28.11 5.93
CA LYS A 79 23.39 -28.19 5.73
C LYS A 79 22.69 -27.10 6.53
N SER A 80 21.96 -26.20 5.85
CA SER A 80 21.05 -25.24 6.47
C SER A 80 19.62 -25.79 6.47
N LYS A 81 18.82 -25.40 7.47
CA LYS A 81 17.39 -25.75 7.56
C LYS A 81 16.58 -24.52 7.98
N THR A 82 15.45 -24.29 7.31
CA THR A 82 14.51 -23.22 7.62
C THR A 82 13.15 -23.85 7.91
N PHE A 83 12.58 -23.54 9.08
CA PHE A 83 11.30 -24.09 9.49
C PHE A 83 10.14 -23.32 8.83
N ASN A 84 9.22 -24.04 8.20
CA ASN A 84 7.98 -23.49 7.68
C ASN A 84 6.87 -23.72 8.70
N LYS A 85 6.43 -22.64 9.38
CA LYS A 85 5.38 -22.70 10.40
C LYS A 85 4.03 -23.20 9.88
N HIS A 86 3.73 -23.00 8.60
CA HIS A 86 2.45 -23.39 8.03
C HIS A 86 2.38 -24.90 7.76
N MET A 87 3.43 -25.45 7.14
CA MET A 87 3.53 -26.87 6.81
C MET A 87 4.12 -27.73 7.93
N GLN A 88 4.63 -27.10 9.00
CA GLN A 88 5.27 -27.76 10.14
C GLN A 88 6.47 -28.64 9.73
N ASP A 89 7.23 -28.20 8.72
CA ASP A 89 8.35 -28.96 8.17
C ASP A 89 9.56 -28.05 7.86
N TYR A 90 10.64 -28.65 7.35
CA TYR A 90 11.89 -27.94 7.06
C TYR A 90 12.17 -27.87 5.57
N VAL A 91 12.64 -26.70 5.12
CA VAL A 91 13.31 -26.53 3.82
C VAL A 91 14.80 -26.57 4.05
N TYR A 92 15.52 -27.34 3.25
CA TYR A 92 16.96 -27.52 3.37
C TYR A 92 17.74 -26.73 2.32
N GLY A 93 18.98 -26.37 2.65
CA GLY A 93 19.95 -25.79 1.74
C GLY A 93 21.36 -26.28 2.04
N LEU A 94 22.29 -26.04 1.13
CA LEU A 94 23.70 -26.37 1.28
C LEU A 94 24.58 -25.14 1.06
N HIS A 95 25.52 -24.93 1.99
CA HIS A 95 26.46 -23.81 1.99
C HIS A 95 27.90 -24.29 2.06
N ALA A 96 28.76 -23.62 1.30
CA ALA A 96 30.21 -23.70 1.40
C ALA A 96 30.68 -22.81 2.54
N HIS A 97 31.40 -23.36 3.51
CA HIS A 97 32.09 -22.58 4.54
C HIS A 97 33.58 -22.67 4.24
N LEU A 98 34.14 -21.64 3.61
CA LEU A 98 35.51 -21.61 3.10
C LEU A 98 36.31 -20.52 3.81
N THR A 99 37.63 -20.72 3.91
CA THR A 99 38.52 -19.75 4.55
C THR A 99 39.77 -19.54 3.71
N ILE A 100 40.16 -18.28 3.51
CA ILE A 100 41.43 -17.88 2.87
C ILE A 100 42.02 -16.78 3.73
N ASP A 101 43.27 -16.97 4.18
CA ASP A 101 44.06 -15.97 4.92
C ASP A 101 43.28 -15.29 6.05
N GLY A 102 42.57 -16.09 6.84
CA GLY A 102 41.72 -15.63 7.95
C GLY A 102 40.33 -15.13 7.55
N LYS A 103 40.09 -14.78 6.28
CA LYS A 103 38.78 -14.34 5.77
C LYS A 103 37.86 -15.52 5.49
N LYS A 104 36.65 -15.48 6.07
CA LYS A 104 35.63 -16.54 5.96
C LYS A 104 34.61 -16.19 4.87
N TYR A 105 34.26 -17.19 4.06
CA TYR A 105 33.29 -17.10 2.96
C TYR A 105 32.17 -18.11 3.16
N TYR A 106 30.92 -17.63 3.15
CA TYR A 106 29.71 -18.44 3.35
C TYR A 106 28.88 -18.46 2.06
N LEU A 107 29.25 -19.31 1.11
CA LEU A 107 28.69 -19.26 -0.25
C LEU A 107 27.59 -20.31 -0.43
N PRO A 108 26.38 -19.94 -0.87
CA PRO A 108 25.33 -20.91 -1.17
C PRO A 108 25.69 -21.72 -2.43
N ILE A 109 25.82 -23.04 -2.28
CA ILE A 109 26.31 -23.94 -3.35
C ILE A 109 25.42 -23.87 -4.58
N ARG A 110 24.09 -23.76 -4.40
CA ARG A 110 23.15 -23.64 -5.52
C ARG A 110 23.46 -22.47 -6.46
N ARG A 111 23.95 -21.34 -5.92
CA ARG A 111 24.30 -20.16 -6.73
C ARG A 111 25.60 -20.41 -7.48
N LEU A 112 26.60 -20.98 -6.81
CA LEU A 112 27.88 -21.34 -7.42
C LEU A 112 27.72 -22.34 -8.57
N VAL A 113 27.02 -23.45 -8.35
CA VAL A 113 26.83 -24.47 -9.39
C VAL A 113 26.08 -23.90 -10.59
N TYR A 114 25.03 -23.12 -10.35
CA TYR A 114 24.26 -22.51 -11.44
C TYR A 114 25.10 -21.52 -12.25
N HIS A 115 25.88 -20.68 -11.56
CA HIS A 115 26.78 -19.72 -12.18
C HIS A 115 27.81 -20.40 -13.10
N CYS A 116 28.49 -21.42 -12.58
CA CYS A 116 29.60 -22.10 -13.25
C CYS A 116 29.13 -23.03 -14.39
N PHE A 117 28.01 -23.74 -14.20
CA PHE A 117 27.64 -24.85 -15.10
C PHE A 117 26.34 -24.64 -15.89
N VAL A 118 25.55 -23.60 -15.59
CA VAL A 118 24.26 -23.36 -16.28
C VAL A 118 24.25 -22.01 -16.99
N LYS A 119 24.37 -20.92 -16.23
CA LYS A 119 24.38 -19.56 -16.79
C LYS A 119 25.06 -18.60 -15.81
N PRO A 120 26.13 -17.89 -16.21
CA PRO A 120 26.75 -16.85 -15.40
C PRO A 120 25.79 -15.73 -15.04
N PHE A 121 25.92 -15.18 -13.82
CA PHE A 121 25.14 -14.07 -13.29
C PHE A 121 25.86 -13.43 -12.09
N ALA A 122 25.50 -12.22 -11.70
CA ALA A 122 26.11 -11.56 -10.54
C ALA A 122 25.80 -12.32 -9.24
N LEU A 123 26.82 -12.90 -8.59
CA LEU A 123 26.66 -13.74 -7.39
C LEU A 123 26.20 -12.97 -6.15
N ASP A 124 26.36 -11.65 -6.15
CA ASP A 124 25.89 -10.67 -5.18
C ASP A 124 24.45 -10.20 -5.43
N ASP A 125 23.89 -10.44 -6.63
CA ASP A 125 22.52 -10.04 -6.96
C ASP A 125 21.48 -10.90 -6.22
N LEU A 126 20.91 -10.33 -5.15
CA LEU A 126 19.90 -10.96 -4.31
C LEU A 126 18.51 -11.04 -4.97
N SER A 127 18.26 -10.32 -6.08
CA SER A 127 17.00 -10.40 -6.82
C SER A 127 16.86 -11.75 -7.54
N VAL A 128 17.99 -12.36 -7.90
CA VAL A 128 18.05 -13.65 -8.57
C VAL A 128 17.82 -14.78 -7.56
N THR A 129 16.75 -15.55 -7.77
CA THR A 129 16.52 -16.78 -7.00
C THR A 129 16.87 -18.00 -7.83
N ILE A 130 17.83 -18.80 -7.38
CA ILE A 130 18.08 -20.14 -7.93
C ILE A 130 17.27 -21.16 -7.12
N ALA A 131 16.40 -21.90 -7.79
CA ALA A 131 15.55 -22.93 -7.20
C ALA A 131 15.83 -24.31 -7.79
N VAL A 132 15.62 -25.34 -6.99
CA VAL A 132 15.68 -26.74 -7.42
C VAL A 132 14.44 -27.06 -8.25
N LYS A 133 14.53 -27.78 -9.38
CA LYS A 133 13.37 -28.15 -10.21
C LYS A 133 12.54 -29.23 -9.52
N LYS A 134 13.17 -30.34 -9.13
CA LYS A 134 12.54 -31.54 -8.55
C LYS A 134 13.24 -31.98 -7.26
N GLY A 135 12.46 -32.49 -6.31
CA GLY A 135 12.97 -33.04 -5.05
C GLY A 135 13.33 -31.99 -4.00
N ASP A 136 14.21 -32.38 -3.08
CA ASP A 136 14.59 -31.59 -1.91
C ASP A 136 15.67 -30.55 -2.22
N GLY A 137 15.80 -29.56 -1.33
CA GLY A 137 16.84 -28.53 -1.38
C GLY A 137 18.27 -29.02 -1.06
N LEU A 138 18.54 -30.32 -1.21
CA LEU A 138 19.85 -30.94 -1.01
C LEU A 138 20.47 -31.44 -2.32
N ASP A 139 19.69 -31.58 -3.40
CA ASP A 139 20.21 -31.96 -4.72
C ASP A 139 20.64 -30.72 -5.50
N MET A 140 21.95 -30.50 -5.58
CA MET A 140 22.57 -29.31 -6.18
C MET A 140 23.13 -29.56 -7.58
N ARG A 141 22.75 -30.66 -8.25
CA ARG A 141 23.20 -30.94 -9.62
C ARG A 141 22.77 -29.84 -10.57
N ALA A 142 23.67 -29.39 -11.45
CA ALA A 142 23.42 -28.31 -12.41
C ALA A 142 22.09 -28.46 -13.18
N ASN A 143 21.79 -29.67 -13.65
CA ASN A 143 20.57 -29.96 -14.41
C ASN A 143 19.27 -29.78 -13.59
N ASN A 144 19.35 -29.95 -12.27
CA ASN A 144 18.23 -29.79 -11.34
C ASN A 144 18.07 -28.34 -10.85
N LEU A 145 18.91 -27.40 -11.30
CA LEU A 145 18.81 -26.00 -10.92
C LEU A 145 18.15 -25.17 -12.04
N GLN A 146 17.38 -24.17 -11.62
CA GLN A 146 16.81 -23.16 -12.52
C GLN A 146 16.81 -21.79 -11.85
N MET A 147 17.03 -20.76 -12.67
CA MET A 147 16.82 -19.37 -12.28
C MET A 147 15.33 -19.06 -12.37
N ILE A 148 14.77 -18.50 -11.30
CA ILE A 148 13.39 -18.03 -11.23
C ILE A 148 13.38 -16.59 -10.71
N ASP A 149 12.39 -15.83 -11.16
CA ASP A 149 12.12 -14.51 -10.62
C ASP A 149 11.35 -14.61 -9.28
N THR A 150 11.24 -13.48 -8.61
CA THR A 150 10.53 -13.38 -7.33
C THR A 150 9.06 -13.76 -7.46
N ARG A 151 8.42 -13.46 -8.60
CA ARG A 151 7.01 -13.77 -8.85
C ARG A 151 6.78 -15.28 -8.98
N ALA A 152 7.51 -15.96 -9.86
CA ALA A 152 7.41 -17.40 -10.03
C ALA A 152 7.82 -18.16 -8.76
N ARG A 153 8.78 -17.65 -7.99
CA ARG A 153 9.10 -18.18 -6.66
C ARG A 153 7.89 -18.16 -5.74
N ASN A 154 7.23 -17.01 -5.61
CA ASN A 154 6.07 -16.87 -4.74
C ASN A 154 4.90 -17.72 -5.23
N GLN A 155 4.60 -17.70 -6.53
CA GLN A 155 3.55 -18.53 -7.14
C GLN A 155 3.77 -20.01 -6.84
N ARG A 156 4.99 -20.50 -7.04
CA ARG A 156 5.37 -21.88 -6.72
C ARG A 156 5.18 -22.23 -5.24
N MET A 157 5.38 -21.29 -4.31
CA MET A 157 5.12 -21.53 -2.89
C MET A 157 3.63 -21.64 -2.60
N TYR A 158 2.79 -20.84 -3.28
CA TYR A 158 1.33 -20.95 -3.21
C TYR A 158 0.83 -22.26 -3.80
N ASP A 159 1.29 -22.64 -5.00
CA ASP A 159 0.87 -23.87 -5.68
C ASP A 159 1.23 -25.12 -4.86
N ARG A 160 2.33 -25.06 -4.09
CA ARG A 160 2.77 -26.12 -3.17
C ARG A 160 2.08 -26.05 -1.80
N GLY A 161 1.20 -25.09 -1.57
CA GLY A 161 0.53 -24.86 -0.29
C GLY A 161 1.48 -24.43 0.84
N ARG A 162 2.72 -24.01 0.54
CA ARG A 162 3.72 -23.64 1.56
C ARG A 162 3.63 -22.19 1.99
N MET A 163 2.76 -21.42 1.35
CA MET A 163 2.48 -20.02 1.66
C MET A 163 0.97 -19.80 1.62
N VAL A 164 0.46 -19.03 2.58
CA VAL A 164 -0.94 -18.59 2.63
C VAL A 164 -0.97 -17.08 2.39
N SER A 165 -1.97 -16.62 1.64
CA SER A 165 -2.15 -15.19 1.41
C SER A 165 -2.42 -14.52 2.75
N ILE A 166 -1.70 -13.43 3.04
CA ILE A 166 -1.92 -12.66 4.27
C ILE A 166 -3.37 -12.14 4.36
N PHE A 167 -3.99 -11.88 3.21
CA PHE A 167 -5.40 -11.47 3.12
C PHE A 167 -6.40 -12.60 3.42
N ARG A 168 -5.94 -13.85 3.52
CA ARG A 168 -6.77 -15.01 3.91
C ARG A 168 -6.84 -15.19 5.43
N LEU A 169 -5.90 -14.63 6.19
CA LEU A 169 -5.92 -14.72 7.65
C LEU A 169 -7.06 -13.85 8.18
N ASN A 170 -8.19 -14.50 8.48
CA ASN A 170 -9.46 -13.88 8.88
C ASN A 170 -9.30 -12.93 10.08
N SER A 171 -8.33 -13.18 10.96
CA SER A 171 -8.09 -12.39 12.17
C SER A 171 -7.81 -10.91 11.88
N TYR A 172 -6.97 -10.58 10.90
CA TYR A 172 -6.65 -9.18 10.58
C TYR A 172 -7.82 -8.46 9.92
N ARG A 173 -8.54 -9.15 9.02
CA ARG A 173 -9.73 -8.59 8.38
C ARG A 173 -10.84 -8.34 9.41
N GLN A 174 -11.07 -9.31 10.30
CA GLN A 174 -12.07 -9.20 11.34
C GLN A 174 -11.70 -8.12 12.37
N GLN A 175 -10.44 -8.03 12.79
CA GLN A 175 -9.94 -6.95 13.64
C GLN A 175 -10.10 -5.58 12.97
N GLY A 176 -9.77 -5.46 11.67
CA GLY A 176 -9.95 -4.22 10.91
C GLY A 176 -11.43 -3.81 10.79
N VAL A 177 -12.32 -4.77 10.57
CA VAL A 177 -13.78 -4.53 10.53
C VAL A 177 -14.30 -4.09 11.90
N LEU A 178 -13.89 -4.75 12.99
CA LEU A 178 -14.29 -4.38 14.35
C LEU A 178 -13.78 -2.99 14.74
N ALA A 179 -12.51 -2.68 14.45
CA ALA A 179 -11.93 -1.36 14.69
C ALA A 179 -12.60 -0.26 13.85
N SER A 180 -12.93 -0.55 12.59
CA SER A 180 -13.68 0.39 11.75
C SER A 180 -15.11 0.58 12.28
N SER A 181 -15.75 -0.51 12.71
CA SER A 181 -17.10 -0.47 13.28
C SER A 181 -17.15 0.32 14.59
N SER A 182 -16.15 0.25 15.46
CA SER A 182 -16.16 0.99 16.73
C SER A 182 -16.07 2.51 16.53
N VAL A 183 -15.34 2.97 15.51
CA VAL A 183 -15.22 4.39 15.16
C VAL A 183 -16.46 4.90 14.43
N THR A 184 -17.00 4.12 13.50
CA THR A 184 -18.12 4.54 12.64
C THR A 184 -19.49 4.38 13.30
N ARG A 185 -19.62 3.48 14.30
CA ARG A 185 -20.86 3.25 15.05
C ARG A 185 -21.09 4.34 16.08
N ARG A 186 -21.47 5.51 15.61
CA ARG A 186 -21.84 6.66 16.44
C ARG A 186 -23.35 6.71 16.65
N GLN A 187 -23.76 6.88 17.90
CA GLN A 187 -25.17 7.04 18.25
C GLN A 187 -25.78 8.26 17.54
N VAL A 188 -27.02 8.12 17.10
CA VAL A 188 -27.75 9.17 16.40
C VAL A 188 -29.16 9.31 16.98
N SER A 189 -29.60 10.54 17.20
CA SER A 189 -30.94 10.87 17.68
C SER A 189 -31.76 11.54 16.59
N GLN A 190 -33.04 11.18 16.55
CA GLN A 190 -34.07 11.71 15.64
C GLN A 190 -34.89 12.77 16.37
N TYR A 191 -35.17 13.90 15.71
CA TYR A 191 -35.92 15.03 16.28
C TYR A 191 -37.08 15.45 15.37
N ASP A 192 -38.15 15.90 16.01
CA ASP A 192 -39.32 16.49 15.37
C ASP A 192 -39.03 17.91 14.83
N LYS A 193 -39.98 18.50 14.08
CA LYS A 193 -39.91 19.88 13.56
C LYS A 193 -39.73 20.94 14.65
N LYS A 194 -40.18 20.64 15.87
CA LYS A 194 -40.01 21.52 17.05
C LYS A 194 -38.67 21.32 17.76
N GLY A 195 -37.83 20.37 17.31
CA GLY A 195 -36.53 20.09 17.93
C GLY A 195 -36.60 19.20 19.18
N ARG A 196 -37.73 18.53 19.42
CA ARG A 196 -37.86 17.55 20.51
C ARG A 196 -37.40 16.18 20.03
N ARG A 197 -36.59 15.49 20.83
CA ARG A 197 -36.11 14.15 20.48
C ARG A 197 -37.27 13.15 20.48
N ILE A 198 -37.34 12.35 19.42
CA ILE A 198 -38.30 11.26 19.25
C ILE A 198 -37.63 9.95 19.68
N ASN A 199 -36.51 9.59 19.05
CA ASN A 199 -35.81 8.34 19.27
C ASN A 199 -34.28 8.52 19.28
N THR A 200 -33.58 7.57 19.90
CA THR A 200 -32.12 7.44 19.83
C THR A 200 -31.76 6.04 19.36
N PHE A 201 -30.88 5.97 18.37
CA PHE A 201 -30.40 4.73 17.76
C PHE A 201 -28.92 4.55 18.05
N ALA A 202 -28.49 3.29 18.13
CA ALA A 202 -27.09 2.94 18.36
C ALA A 202 -26.18 3.37 17.18
N SER A 203 -26.74 3.47 15.98
CA SER A 203 -26.03 3.91 14.78
C SER A 203 -26.97 4.45 13.71
N ILE A 204 -26.40 5.12 12.69
CA ILE A 204 -27.14 5.52 11.49
C ILE A 204 -27.71 4.29 10.76
N SER A 205 -27.01 3.16 10.74
CA SER A 205 -27.48 1.91 10.14
C SER A 205 -28.73 1.37 10.84
N ASP A 206 -28.75 1.44 12.17
CA ASP A 206 -29.90 1.02 12.96
C ASP A 206 -31.10 1.97 12.74
N ALA A 207 -30.82 3.29 12.67
CA ALA A 207 -31.84 4.29 12.36
C ALA A 207 -32.46 4.11 10.95
N ALA A 208 -31.61 3.86 9.94
CA ALA A 208 -32.04 3.63 8.56
C ALA A 208 -32.93 2.38 8.46
N ARG A 209 -32.55 1.29 9.16
CA ARG A 209 -33.36 0.06 9.19
C ARG A 209 -34.71 0.26 9.87
N ALA A 210 -34.75 1.02 10.97
CA ALA A 210 -35.98 1.27 11.72
C ALA A 210 -36.94 2.23 11.00
N THR A 211 -36.41 3.21 10.27
CA THR A 211 -37.22 4.27 9.63
C THR A 211 -37.44 4.07 8.13
N GLY A 212 -36.71 3.16 7.49
CA GLY A 212 -36.71 3.00 6.03
C GLY A 212 -36.04 4.14 5.26
N ILE A 213 -35.46 5.12 5.96
CA ILE A 213 -34.78 6.26 5.35
C ILE A 213 -33.36 5.85 4.94
N ASN A 214 -32.88 6.36 3.80
CA ASN A 214 -31.54 6.04 3.30
C ASN A 214 -30.44 6.47 4.30
N LEU A 215 -29.51 5.54 4.58
CA LEU A 215 -28.36 5.73 5.48
C LEU A 215 -27.59 7.03 5.18
N SER A 216 -27.31 7.30 3.90
CA SER A 216 -26.56 8.47 3.46
C SER A 216 -27.32 9.76 3.71
N GLN A 217 -28.65 9.75 3.60
CA GLN A 217 -29.47 10.93 3.90
C GLN A 217 -29.45 11.24 5.40
N ILE A 218 -29.63 10.23 6.26
CA ILE A 218 -29.52 10.40 7.71
C ILE A 218 -28.12 10.91 8.08
N GLY A 219 -27.07 10.33 7.49
CA GLY A 219 -25.68 10.75 7.70
C GLY A 219 -25.40 12.18 7.25
N ASN A 220 -25.93 12.61 6.10
CA ASN A 220 -25.78 13.98 5.62
C ASN A 220 -26.43 14.98 6.58
N VAL A 221 -27.61 14.65 7.12
CA VAL A 221 -28.29 15.52 8.09
C VAL A 221 -27.57 15.55 9.43
N ALA A 222 -27.12 14.39 9.92
CA ALA A 222 -26.35 14.28 11.16
C ALA A 222 -25.02 15.05 11.09
N ASN A 223 -24.41 15.15 9.91
CA ASN A 223 -23.22 15.95 9.61
C ASN A 223 -23.52 17.41 9.21
N GLU A 224 -24.77 17.87 9.34
CA GLU A 224 -25.20 19.23 8.96
C GLU A 224 -25.08 19.58 7.48
N LEU A 225 -24.87 18.60 6.60
CA LEU A 225 -24.78 18.80 5.16
C LEU A 225 -26.15 18.98 4.54
N GLU A 226 -27.19 18.36 5.09
CA GLU A 226 -28.60 18.54 4.72
C GLU A 226 -29.45 18.95 5.93
N PRO A 227 -30.59 19.64 5.73
CA PRO A 227 -31.40 20.11 6.84
C PRO A 227 -32.25 18.99 7.45
N THR A 228 -32.83 18.10 6.62
CA THR A 228 -33.78 17.07 7.05
C THR A 228 -33.68 15.82 6.20
N ALA A 229 -34.00 14.65 6.76
CA ALA A 229 -34.10 13.38 6.05
C ALA A 229 -35.38 12.68 6.51
N GLY A 230 -36.22 12.28 5.55
CA GLY A 230 -37.55 11.72 5.81
C GLY A 230 -38.46 12.64 6.63
N GLY A 231 -38.27 13.96 6.56
CA GLY A 231 -39.05 14.94 7.34
C GLY A 231 -38.58 15.18 8.78
N PHE A 232 -37.50 14.50 9.21
CA PHE A 232 -36.94 14.62 10.56
C PHE A 232 -35.56 15.28 10.55
N PHE A 233 -35.18 15.82 11.71
CA PHE A 233 -33.82 16.27 11.99
C PHE A 233 -33.03 15.14 12.67
N TRP A 234 -31.75 15.03 12.34
CA TRP A 234 -30.88 13.97 12.84
C TRP A 234 -29.61 14.59 13.40
N ARG A 235 -29.17 14.14 14.58
CA ARG A 235 -27.94 14.62 15.24
C ARG A 235 -27.21 13.47 15.92
N PHE A 236 -25.87 13.52 15.89
CA PHE A 236 -25.08 12.60 16.70
C PHE A 236 -25.24 12.89 18.19
N GLY A 237 -25.27 11.83 19.00
CA GLY A 237 -25.41 11.94 20.46
C GLY A 237 -26.83 11.70 20.96
N LYS A 238 -27.09 12.15 22.20
CA LYS A 238 -28.25 11.78 23.01
C LYS A 238 -28.92 12.99 23.69
N GLU A 239 -28.82 14.17 23.11
CA GLU A 239 -29.42 15.39 23.66
C GLU A 239 -30.95 15.33 23.55
N LYS A 240 -31.68 15.87 24.53
CA LYS A 240 -33.15 15.80 24.58
C LYS A 240 -33.83 16.80 23.63
N THR A 241 -33.19 17.93 23.41
CA THR A 241 -33.72 19.05 22.62
C THR A 241 -32.64 19.60 21.70
N PHE A 242 -33.07 20.16 20.57
CA PHE A 242 -32.22 20.73 19.54
C PHE A 242 -32.83 22.04 19.03
N ASP A 243 -32.05 23.11 18.96
CA ASP A 243 -32.52 24.38 18.40
C ASP A 243 -32.55 24.32 16.85
N VAL A 244 -33.74 24.02 16.34
CA VAL A 244 -34.00 23.96 14.89
C VAL A 244 -33.87 25.34 14.25
N LYS A 245 -34.34 26.41 14.90
CA LYS A 245 -34.39 27.75 14.31
C LYS A 245 -32.99 28.33 14.17
N GLY A 246 -32.19 28.26 15.23
CA GLY A 246 -30.79 28.67 15.21
C GLY A 246 -30.00 27.91 14.15
N PHE A 247 -30.16 26.58 14.08
CA PHE A 247 -29.49 25.78 13.06
C PHE A 247 -29.82 26.19 11.62
N LEU A 248 -31.11 26.36 11.30
CA LEU A 248 -31.53 26.75 9.95
C LEU A 248 -31.04 28.16 9.60
N ALA A 249 -31.00 29.08 10.56
CA ALA A 249 -30.45 30.41 10.39
C ALA A 249 -28.94 30.37 10.11
N SER A 250 -28.15 29.68 10.94
CA SER A 250 -26.71 29.52 10.75
C SER A 250 -26.36 28.81 9.44
N ARG A 251 -27.16 27.81 9.04
CA ARG A 251 -27.01 27.14 7.73
C ARG A 251 -27.26 28.11 6.58
N ARG A 252 -28.33 28.91 6.64
CA ARG A 252 -28.65 29.92 5.61
C ARG A 252 -27.53 30.96 5.49
N GLN A 253 -26.97 31.39 6.61
CA GLN A 253 -25.82 32.29 6.64
C GLN A 253 -24.58 31.66 5.97
N ARG A 254 -24.16 30.46 6.40
CA ARG A 254 -23.04 29.73 5.79
C ARG A 254 -23.21 29.54 4.28
N TYR A 255 -24.42 29.21 3.83
CA TYR A 255 -24.73 29.08 2.41
C TYR A 255 -24.57 30.42 1.67
N THR A 256 -25.04 31.51 2.28
CA THR A 256 -24.92 32.86 1.73
C THR A 256 -23.46 33.31 1.65
N GLU A 257 -22.65 33.03 2.64
CA GLU A 257 -21.21 33.36 2.62
C GLU A 257 -20.46 32.60 1.51
N LYS A 258 -20.81 31.33 1.28
CA LYS A 258 -20.16 30.46 0.30
C LYS A 258 -20.63 30.70 -1.14
N ARG A 259 -21.94 30.86 -1.35
CA ARG A 259 -22.58 30.90 -2.68
C ARG A 259 -23.23 32.25 -3.02
N GLY A 260 -23.34 33.16 -2.06
CA GLY A 260 -23.93 34.47 -2.28
C GLY A 260 -23.12 35.32 -3.26
N THR A 261 -23.83 36.05 -4.11
CA THR A 261 -23.22 37.04 -5.00
C THR A 261 -22.73 38.21 -4.17
N LYS A 262 -21.43 38.22 -3.89
CA LYS A 262 -20.73 39.32 -3.21
C LYS A 262 -20.85 40.58 -4.06
N VAL A 263 -21.23 41.69 -3.43
CA VAL A 263 -21.40 42.98 -4.11
C VAL A 263 -20.81 44.12 -3.29
N THR A 264 -20.36 45.14 -4.00
CA THR A 264 -19.89 46.39 -3.45
C THR A 264 -20.78 47.54 -3.91
N GLN A 265 -21.15 48.39 -2.97
CA GLN A 265 -21.87 49.64 -3.18
C GLN A 265 -20.89 50.80 -3.34
N TYR A 266 -21.18 51.69 -4.28
CA TYR A 266 -20.41 52.90 -4.55
C TYR A 266 -21.33 54.11 -4.66
N ASP A 267 -20.79 55.28 -4.40
CA ASP A 267 -21.45 56.56 -4.68
C ASP A 267 -21.45 56.88 -6.19
N THR A 268 -22.05 58.02 -6.55
CA THR A 268 -22.09 58.53 -7.93
C THR A 268 -20.70 58.93 -8.46
N GLN A 269 -19.79 59.35 -7.56
CA GLN A 269 -18.39 59.70 -7.87
C GLN A 269 -17.47 58.48 -8.00
N GLY A 270 -17.97 57.28 -7.71
CA GLY A 270 -17.26 56.02 -7.76
C GLY A 270 -16.45 55.67 -6.51
N ASN A 271 -16.59 56.39 -5.40
CA ASN A 271 -15.99 56.01 -4.12
C ASN A 271 -16.77 54.85 -3.49
N HIS A 272 -16.05 53.95 -2.83
CA HIS A 272 -16.61 52.78 -2.16
C HIS A 272 -17.42 53.18 -0.92
N ILE A 273 -18.60 52.58 -0.73
CA ILE A 273 -19.44 52.74 0.47
C ILE A 273 -19.41 51.49 1.34
N ALA A 274 -19.92 50.35 0.84
CA ALA A 274 -20.14 49.16 1.65
C ALA A 274 -19.98 47.84 0.89
N TYR A 275 -19.72 46.77 1.64
CA TYR A 275 -19.70 45.40 1.16
C TYR A 275 -20.91 44.62 1.65
N TYR A 276 -21.45 43.79 0.76
CA TYR A 276 -22.54 42.89 1.11
C TYR A 276 -22.24 41.46 0.64
N LEU A 277 -22.54 40.50 1.51
CA LEU A 277 -22.38 39.06 1.24
C LEU A 277 -23.32 38.53 0.15
N SER A 278 -24.44 39.22 -0.08
CA SER A 278 -25.39 38.89 -1.13
C SER A 278 -26.19 40.11 -1.58
N LEU A 279 -26.79 40.00 -2.76
CA LEU A 279 -27.75 40.97 -3.30
C LEU A 279 -28.95 41.22 -2.38
N GLN A 280 -29.43 40.18 -1.68
CA GLN A 280 -30.54 40.31 -0.74
C GLN A 280 -30.13 41.13 0.50
N HIS A 281 -28.91 40.94 1.00
CA HIS A 281 -28.39 41.76 2.10
C HIS A 281 -28.21 43.22 1.67
N ALA A 282 -27.69 43.44 0.46
CA ALA A 282 -27.57 44.78 -0.11
C ALA A 282 -28.94 45.48 -0.25
N GLY A 283 -29.94 44.77 -0.78
CA GLY A 283 -31.30 45.29 -0.93
C GLY A 283 -31.93 45.65 0.41
N ARG A 284 -31.82 44.77 1.41
CA ARG A 284 -32.33 45.07 2.77
C ARG A 284 -31.65 46.28 3.40
N ALA A 285 -30.34 46.45 3.22
CA ALA A 285 -29.61 47.57 3.82
C ALA A 285 -30.04 48.93 3.27
N ILE A 286 -30.49 48.99 2.01
CA ILE A 286 -30.93 50.22 1.35
C ILE A 286 -32.46 50.33 1.27
N ASN A 287 -33.20 49.43 1.93
CA ASN A 287 -34.66 49.29 1.78
C ASN A 287 -35.13 49.19 0.31
N GLY A 288 -34.36 48.49 -0.53
CA GLY A 288 -34.60 48.32 -1.96
C GLY A 288 -34.68 46.85 -2.38
N HIS A 289 -35.23 46.59 -3.57
CA HIS A 289 -35.34 45.23 -4.08
C HIS A 289 -34.03 44.78 -4.76
N TRP A 290 -33.60 43.55 -4.45
CA TRP A 290 -32.31 43.00 -4.91
C TRP A 290 -32.21 42.81 -6.43
N THR A 291 -33.34 42.67 -7.14
CA THR A 291 -33.36 42.55 -8.61
C THR A 291 -32.92 43.84 -9.28
N SER A 292 -33.27 45.00 -8.72
CA SER A 292 -32.86 46.31 -9.20
C SER A 292 -31.34 46.45 -9.14
N ILE A 293 -30.74 46.02 -8.01
CA ILE A 293 -29.27 45.95 -7.84
C ILE A 293 -28.65 44.99 -8.87
N SER A 294 -29.27 43.82 -9.07
CA SER A 294 -28.81 42.85 -10.06
C SER A 294 -28.87 43.39 -11.48
N ALA A 295 -29.82 44.26 -11.81
CA ALA A 295 -29.96 44.85 -13.14
C ALA A 295 -28.83 45.85 -13.43
N VAL A 296 -28.34 46.58 -12.42
CA VAL A 296 -27.12 47.41 -12.54
C VAL A 296 -25.89 46.56 -12.79
N ILE A 297 -25.72 45.47 -12.03
CA ILE A 297 -24.55 44.59 -12.19
C ILE A 297 -24.52 43.93 -13.57
N ARG A 298 -25.69 43.65 -14.16
CA ARG A 298 -25.83 43.12 -15.53
C ARG A 298 -25.69 44.20 -16.62
N GLY A 299 -25.54 45.47 -16.24
CA GLY A 299 -25.40 46.60 -17.18
C GLY A 299 -26.70 47.12 -17.77
N LYS A 300 -27.88 46.67 -17.31
CA LYS A 300 -29.19 47.16 -17.78
C LYS A 300 -29.50 48.58 -17.30
N HIS A 301 -28.96 48.97 -16.15
CA HIS A 301 -29.05 50.33 -15.61
C HIS A 301 -27.68 50.82 -15.16
N LYS A 302 -27.44 52.14 -15.25
CA LYS A 302 -26.18 52.76 -14.81
C LYS A 302 -26.11 52.95 -13.29
N THR A 303 -27.24 53.26 -12.66
CA THR A 303 -27.42 53.50 -11.23
C THR A 303 -28.77 52.98 -10.77
N VAL A 304 -28.88 52.60 -9.49
CA VAL A 304 -30.16 52.23 -8.84
C VAL A 304 -30.11 52.73 -7.40
N TYR A 305 -31.22 53.34 -6.95
CA TYR A 305 -31.35 53.99 -5.63
C TYR A 305 -30.24 55.02 -5.34
N GLY A 306 -29.78 55.75 -6.36
CA GLY A 306 -28.69 56.74 -6.23
C GLY A 306 -27.29 56.13 -6.10
N PHE A 307 -27.15 54.80 -6.11
CA PHE A 307 -25.88 54.10 -5.94
C PHE A 307 -25.45 53.33 -7.19
N ARG A 308 -24.14 53.06 -7.26
CA ARG A 308 -23.55 52.17 -8.25
C ARG A 308 -23.16 50.86 -7.59
N TRP A 309 -23.30 49.77 -8.33
CA TRP A 309 -23.11 48.42 -7.80
C TRP A 309 -22.15 47.63 -8.68
N LYS A 310 -21.15 46.99 -8.07
CA LYS A 310 -20.30 46.02 -8.77
C LYS A 310 -20.28 44.69 -8.06
N LYS A 311 -20.08 43.64 -8.86
CA LYS A 311 -19.87 42.28 -8.38
C LYS A 311 -18.47 42.14 -7.76
N GLY A 312 -18.37 41.35 -6.70
CA GLY A 312 -17.14 41.12 -5.95
C GLY A 312 -16.93 42.14 -4.83
N TYR A 313 -15.80 42.02 -4.14
CA TYR A 313 -15.34 42.99 -3.17
C TYR A 313 -14.19 43.79 -3.77
N SER A 314 -14.38 45.10 -3.96
CA SER A 314 -13.33 45.97 -4.45
C SER A 314 -13.34 47.34 -3.78
N LYS A 315 -12.19 47.70 -3.18
CA LYS A 315 -11.92 49.04 -2.64
C LYS A 315 -11.58 50.07 -3.73
N ARG A 316 -11.35 49.62 -4.97
CA ARG A 316 -10.88 50.50 -6.05
C ARG A 316 -11.97 51.48 -6.45
N LYS A 317 -11.61 52.76 -6.52
CA LYS A 317 -12.47 53.81 -7.04
C LYS A 317 -12.85 53.50 -8.49
N ILE A 318 -14.14 53.61 -8.80
CA ILE A 318 -14.64 53.43 -10.17
C ILE A 318 -14.60 54.79 -10.86
N LYS A 319 -14.31 54.82 -12.16
CA LYS A 319 -14.42 56.06 -12.96
C LYS A 319 -15.81 56.68 -12.77
N PRO A 320 -15.91 57.99 -12.48
CA PRO A 320 -17.20 58.67 -12.33
C PRO A 320 -18.01 58.54 -13.63
N LEU A 321 -19.33 58.59 -13.53
CA LEU A 321 -20.16 58.68 -14.72
C LEU A 321 -19.83 59.99 -15.45
N PRO A 322 -19.86 60.02 -16.80
CA PRO A 322 -19.76 61.29 -17.52
C PRO A 322 -20.87 62.20 -17.00
N THR A 323 -20.50 63.35 -16.47
CA THR A 323 -21.47 64.41 -16.19
C THR A 323 -21.97 64.87 -17.54
N ASP A 324 -23.26 64.71 -17.83
CA ASP A 324 -23.87 65.41 -18.95
C ASP A 324 -23.60 66.90 -18.70
N LYS A 325 -22.73 67.50 -19.52
CA LYS A 325 -22.54 68.95 -19.51
C LYS A 325 -23.93 69.53 -19.79
N PRO A 326 -24.43 70.50 -19.01
CA PRO A 326 -25.59 71.25 -19.45
C PRO A 326 -25.22 71.89 -20.79
N THR A 327 -25.97 71.53 -21.83
CA THR A 327 -26.01 72.27 -23.09
C THR A 327 -26.36 73.71 -22.76
N ALA A 328 -25.36 74.57 -22.86
CA ALA A 328 -25.50 76.02 -23.01
C ALA A 328 -24.75 76.39 -24.29
#